data_AF-A0A9N8QGL4-F1
#
_entry.id   AF-A0A9N8QGL4-F1
#
_cell.length_a   1.000
_cell.length_b   1.000
_cell.length_c   1.000
_cell.angle_alpha   90.00
_cell.angle_beta   90.00
_cell.angle_gamma   90.00
#
_symmetry.space_group_name_H-M   'P 1'
#
loop_
_entity.id
_entity.type
_entity.pdbx_description
1 polymer ?
#
loop_
_entity_poly.entity_id
_entity_poly.type
_entity_poly.pdbx_seq_one_letter_code
_entity_poly.pdbx_strand_id
1 'polypeptide(L)'
;TGQTRPSLPSPSPRSKTPIGPVAQQTANDAADARTKTTFDPAEIEKVIRNGRIDNETRHEVIDVMRNDPVVSNLTKRLARMNWEQIQQAAHFACRRILNLAEEHGWSTLEIVEAMLSLDPQSPITIHWIAFVPVIMSQGTPDQIDRW
;
A
#
# COMPACT_ATOMS: atom_id res chain seq x y z
N THR A 1 -32.83 7.58 -30.35
CA THR A 1 -32.48 6.29 -29.71
C THR A 1 -31.19 6.47 -28.95
N GLY A 2 -31.28 6.95 -27.70
CA GLY A 2 -30.10 7.22 -26.85
C GLY A 2 -29.77 5.99 -25.99
N GLN A 3 -28.60 5.40 -26.19
CA GLN A 3 -28.08 4.32 -25.36
C GLN A 3 -27.53 4.88 -24.04
N THR A 4 -28.19 4.55 -22.94
CA THR A 4 -27.73 4.73 -21.57
C THR A 4 -26.53 3.82 -21.29
N ARG A 5 -25.39 4.38 -20.86
CA ARG A 5 -24.24 3.62 -20.37
C ARG A 5 -24.63 2.80 -19.14
N PRO A 6 -24.16 1.54 -18.99
CA PRO A 6 -24.39 0.77 -17.78
C PRO A 6 -23.54 1.35 -16.63
N SER A 7 -24.20 1.66 -15.51
CA SER A 7 -23.59 2.10 -14.27
C SER A 7 -22.72 0.99 -13.66
N LEU A 8 -21.53 1.36 -13.16
CA LEU A 8 -20.60 0.46 -12.46
C LEU A 8 -21.25 -0.17 -11.22
N PRO A 9 -20.97 -1.45 -10.91
CA PRO A 9 -21.49 -2.09 -9.71
C PRO A 9 -20.87 -1.46 -8.46
N SER A 10 -21.72 -1.07 -7.51
CA SER A 10 -21.34 -0.56 -6.19
C SER A 10 -20.42 -1.55 -5.44
N PRO A 11 -19.43 -1.07 -4.67
CA PRO A 11 -18.52 -1.94 -3.92
C PRO A 11 -19.30 -2.80 -2.92
N SER A 12 -19.06 -4.11 -2.98
CA SER A 12 -19.74 -5.11 -2.15
C SER A 12 -19.57 -4.81 -0.65
N PRO A 13 -20.63 -4.87 0.17
CA PRO A 13 -20.53 -4.59 1.60
C PRO A 13 -19.65 -5.66 2.25
N ARG A 14 -18.51 -5.22 2.80
CA ARG A 14 -17.61 -6.07 3.62
C ARG A 14 -18.47 -6.85 4.62
N SER A 15 -18.39 -8.18 4.57
CA SER A 15 -19.15 -9.05 5.47
C SER A 15 -18.85 -8.65 6.92
N LYS A 16 -19.88 -8.19 7.63
CA LYS A 16 -19.82 -7.87 9.06
C LYS A 16 -19.76 -9.19 9.83
N THR A 17 -18.59 -9.83 9.86
CA THR A 17 -18.36 -10.90 10.83
C THR A 17 -18.60 -10.28 12.21
N PRO A 18 -19.50 -10.84 13.04
CA PRO A 18 -19.79 -10.28 14.35
C PRO A 18 -18.49 -10.19 15.15
N ILE A 19 -18.16 -8.99 15.62
CA ILE A 19 -17.02 -8.78 16.51
C ILE A 19 -17.34 -9.52 17.81
N GLY A 20 -16.53 -10.50 18.18
CA GLY A 20 -16.69 -11.22 19.45
C GLY A 20 -16.58 -10.27 20.65
N PRO A 21 -17.13 -10.63 21.82
CA PRO A 21 -17.21 -9.73 22.98
C PRO A 21 -15.82 -9.20 23.41
N VAL A 22 -14.78 -10.02 23.30
CA VAL A 22 -13.39 -9.62 23.58
C VAL A 22 -12.89 -8.57 22.60
N ALA A 23 -13.11 -8.78 21.29
CA ALA A 23 -12.66 -7.82 20.27
C ALA A 23 -13.43 -6.49 20.35
N GLN A 24 -14.69 -6.52 20.78
CA GLN A 24 -15.47 -5.31 21.03
C GLN A 24 -14.91 -4.54 22.23
N GLN A 25 -14.56 -5.24 23.31
CA GLN A 25 -13.92 -4.62 24.46
C GLN A 25 -12.57 -4.01 24.08
N THR A 26 -11.73 -4.73 23.33
CA THR A 26 -10.45 -4.19 22.83
C THR A 26 -10.62 -2.93 21.99
N ALA A 27 -11.67 -2.86 21.16
CA ALA A 27 -11.98 -1.65 20.38
C ALA A 27 -12.36 -0.47 21.28
N ASN A 28 -13.14 -0.71 22.33
CA ASN A 28 -13.53 0.30 23.32
C ASN A 28 -12.31 0.78 24.12
N ASP A 29 -11.47 -0.13 24.59
CA ASP A 29 -10.25 0.18 25.35
C ASP A 29 -9.27 1.01 24.49
N ALA A 30 -9.12 0.68 23.22
CA ALA A 30 -8.31 1.46 22.29
C ALA A 30 -8.89 2.85 22.01
N ALA A 31 -10.22 3.00 22.00
CA ALA A 31 -10.86 4.31 21.86
C ALA A 31 -10.65 5.17 23.10
N ASP A 32 -10.85 4.61 24.30
CA ASP A 32 -10.60 5.27 25.58
C ASP A 32 -9.11 5.64 25.78
N ALA A 33 -8.19 4.78 25.33
CA ALA A 33 -6.77 5.13 25.34
C ALA A 33 -6.45 6.35 24.46
N ARG A 34 -7.11 6.47 23.28
CA ARG A 34 -6.95 7.63 22.39
C ARG A 34 -7.59 8.91 22.93
N THR A 35 -8.56 8.84 23.84
CA THR A 35 -9.12 10.07 24.47
C THR A 35 -8.24 10.58 25.60
N LYS A 36 -7.41 9.70 26.18
CA LYS A 36 -6.48 10.02 27.27
C LYS A 36 -5.16 10.63 26.80
N THR A 37 -4.88 10.66 25.50
CA THR A 37 -3.65 11.27 24.98
C THR A 37 -3.64 12.77 25.17
N THR A 38 -2.51 13.31 25.65
CA THR A 38 -2.30 14.75 25.89
C THR A 38 -1.67 15.49 24.71
N PHE A 39 -1.37 14.77 23.64
CA PHE A 39 -0.78 15.27 22.41
C PHE A 39 -1.63 14.84 21.21
N ASP A 40 -1.49 15.54 20.09
CA ASP A 40 -2.11 15.16 18.82
C ASP A 40 -1.22 14.12 18.10
N PRO A 41 -1.69 12.88 17.88
CA PRO A 41 -0.95 11.87 17.13
C PRO A 41 -0.65 12.28 15.67
N ALA A 42 -1.49 13.12 15.06
CA ALA A 42 -1.28 13.60 13.68
C ALA A 42 -0.04 14.50 13.58
N GLU A 43 0.24 15.30 14.62
CA GLU A 43 1.45 16.12 14.68
C GLU A 43 2.71 15.26 14.88
N ILE A 44 2.61 14.16 15.62
CA ILE A 44 3.71 13.18 15.73
C ILE A 44 3.99 12.51 14.38
N GLU A 45 2.94 12.14 13.65
CA GLU A 45 3.09 11.53 12.33
C GLU A 45 3.88 12.44 11.39
N LYS A 46 3.57 13.74 11.35
CA LYS A 46 4.32 14.73 10.56
C LYS A 46 5.80 14.77 10.94
N VAL A 47 6.14 14.70 12.23
CA VAL A 47 7.54 14.71 12.69
C VAL A 47 8.26 13.41 12.32
N ILE A 48 7.64 12.25 12.56
CA ILE A 48 8.25 10.94 12.27
C ILE A 48 8.40 10.71 10.77
N ARG A 49 7.43 11.18 9.98
CA ARG A 49 7.33 10.97 8.52
C ARG A 49 7.87 12.14 7.70
N ASN A 50 8.54 13.12 8.31
CA ASN A 50 9.20 14.23 7.60
C ASN A 50 10.37 13.72 6.73
N GLY A 51 10.03 13.01 5.65
CA GLY A 51 10.93 12.25 4.79
C GLY A 51 10.88 12.72 3.33
N ARG A 52 11.34 11.85 2.41
CA ARG A 52 11.47 12.18 0.98
C ARG A 52 10.15 12.27 0.22
N ILE A 53 9.10 11.63 0.71
CA ILE A 53 7.73 11.73 0.21
C ILE A 53 6.91 12.42 1.30
N ASP A 54 6.09 13.40 0.91
CA ASP A 54 5.11 14.02 1.81
C ASP A 54 4.01 13.02 2.19
N ASN A 55 3.40 13.24 3.35
CA ASN A 55 2.49 12.27 3.92
C ASN A 55 1.17 12.19 3.15
N GLU A 56 0.79 13.27 2.47
CA GLU A 56 -0.37 13.37 1.62
C GLU A 56 -0.25 12.45 0.40
N THR A 57 0.84 12.55 -0.37
CA THR A 57 1.12 11.65 -1.50
C THR A 57 1.19 10.19 -1.06
N ARG A 58 1.78 9.91 0.10
CA ARG A 58 1.78 8.55 0.67
C ARG A 58 0.35 8.04 0.91
N HIS A 59 -0.53 8.86 1.48
CA HIS A 59 -1.92 8.47 1.70
C HIS A 59 -2.65 8.17 0.39
N GLU A 60 -2.43 8.97 -0.65
CA GLU A 60 -3.01 8.75 -1.97
C GLU A 60 -2.59 7.39 -2.55
N VAL A 61 -1.29 7.08 -2.54
CA VAL A 61 -0.76 5.79 -3.02
C VAL A 61 -1.36 4.62 -2.22
N ILE A 62 -1.38 4.72 -0.89
CA ILE A 62 -1.94 3.67 -0.01
C ILE A 62 -3.44 3.49 -0.24
N ASP A 63 -4.18 4.57 -0.46
CA ASP A 63 -5.62 4.49 -0.69
C ASP A 63 -5.95 3.85 -2.05
N VAL A 64 -5.18 4.13 -3.10
CA VAL A 64 -5.29 3.42 -4.38
C VAL A 64 -5.07 1.92 -4.18
N MET A 65 -3.98 1.55 -3.49
CA MET A 65 -3.68 0.14 -3.21
C MET A 65 -4.76 -0.54 -2.35
N ARG A 66 -5.27 0.16 -1.34
CA ARG A 66 -6.34 -0.35 -0.46
C ARG A 66 -7.63 -0.64 -1.21
N ASN A 67 -7.92 0.11 -2.28
CA ASN A 67 -9.11 -0.07 -3.09
C ASN A 67 -8.93 -1.09 -4.23
N ASP A 68 -7.69 -1.46 -4.56
CA ASP A 68 -7.43 -2.47 -5.58
C ASP A 68 -7.66 -3.91 -5.06
N PRO A 69 -8.44 -4.74 -5.77
CA PRO A 69 -8.83 -6.06 -5.28
C PRO A 69 -7.68 -7.08 -5.25
N VAL A 70 -6.63 -6.88 -6.04
CA VAL A 70 -5.48 -7.80 -6.10
C VAL A 70 -4.60 -7.61 -4.88
N VAL A 71 -4.30 -6.36 -4.53
CA VAL A 71 -3.32 -6.03 -3.48
C VAL A 71 -3.95 -5.80 -2.10
N SER A 72 -5.19 -5.32 -2.01
CA SER A 72 -5.83 -4.88 -0.74
C SER A 72 -5.97 -5.97 0.33
N ASN A 73 -6.07 -7.24 -0.07
CA ASN A 73 -6.13 -8.38 0.84
C ASN A 73 -4.95 -9.34 0.68
N LEU A 74 -3.87 -8.92 0.02
CA LEU A 74 -2.75 -9.80 -0.29
C LEU A 74 -2.15 -10.43 0.96
N THR A 75 -1.79 -9.66 1.98
CA THR A 75 -1.17 -10.17 3.22
C THR A 75 -2.02 -11.25 3.90
N LYS A 76 -3.35 -11.06 3.95
CA LYS A 76 -4.29 -12.05 4.52
C LYS A 76 -4.38 -13.32 3.68
N ARG A 77 -4.26 -13.20 2.35
CA ARG A 77 -4.24 -14.33 1.43
C ARG A 77 -2.94 -15.12 1.55
N LEU A 78 -1.80 -14.43 1.62
CA LEU A 78 -0.47 -15.04 1.73
C LEU A 78 -0.33 -15.92 2.98
N ALA A 79 -0.94 -15.52 4.10
CA ALA A 79 -0.92 -16.30 5.34
C ALA A 79 -1.53 -17.73 5.24
N ARG A 80 -2.27 -18.02 4.16
CA ARG A 80 -2.92 -19.33 3.93
C ARG A 80 -2.30 -20.10 2.75
N MET A 81 -1.23 -19.57 2.17
CA MET A 81 -0.60 -20.10 0.96
C MET A 81 0.68 -20.87 1.29
N ASN A 82 1.03 -21.83 0.45
CA ASN A 82 2.36 -22.44 0.48
C ASN A 82 3.41 -21.50 -0.14
N TRP A 83 4.69 -21.86 -0.03
CA TRP A 83 5.77 -21.01 -0.52
C TRP A 83 5.70 -20.68 -2.01
N GLU A 84 5.40 -21.66 -2.87
CA GLU A 84 5.30 -21.45 -4.32
C GLU A 84 4.15 -20.49 -4.68
N GLN A 85 3.00 -20.66 -4.01
CA GLN A 85 1.85 -19.77 -4.15
C GLN A 85 2.15 -18.35 -3.65
N ILE A 86 2.91 -18.22 -2.56
CA ILE A 86 3.36 -16.92 -2.06
C ILE A 86 4.22 -16.22 -3.12
N GLN A 87 5.19 -16.92 -3.70
CA GLN A 87 6.07 -16.36 -4.73
C GLN A 87 5.29 -15.92 -5.98
N GLN A 88 4.37 -16.76 -6.44
CA GLN A 88 3.52 -16.45 -7.58
C GLN A 88 2.61 -15.25 -7.30
N ALA A 89 1.94 -15.23 -6.14
CA ALA A 89 1.06 -14.13 -5.74
C ALA A 89 1.82 -12.81 -5.56
N ALA A 90 3.02 -12.85 -4.96
CA ALA A 90 3.89 -11.70 -4.80
C ALA A 90 4.33 -11.14 -6.17
N HIS A 91 4.71 -12.00 -7.12
CA HIS A 91 5.06 -11.57 -8.48
C HIS A 91 3.89 -10.88 -9.19
N PHE A 92 2.68 -11.43 -9.11
CA PHE A 92 1.48 -10.79 -9.68
C PHE A 92 1.16 -9.45 -8.99
N ALA A 93 1.36 -9.36 -7.68
CA ALA A 93 1.15 -8.11 -6.94
C ALA A 93 2.15 -7.04 -7.37
N CYS A 94 3.43 -7.38 -7.54
CA CYS A 94 4.43 -6.44 -8.05
C CYS A 94 4.06 -5.93 -9.45
N ARG A 95 3.64 -6.83 -10.36
CA ARG A 95 3.16 -6.42 -11.69
C ARG A 95 1.93 -5.52 -11.59
N ARG A 96 0.98 -5.80 -10.70
CA ARG A 96 -0.21 -4.96 -10.52
C ARG A 96 0.16 -3.57 -9.99
N ILE A 97 1.11 -3.45 -9.07
CA ILE A 97 1.61 -2.15 -8.60
C ILE A 97 2.15 -1.34 -9.78
N LEU A 98 2.94 -1.95 -10.67
CA LEU A 98 3.47 -1.23 -11.84
C LEU A 98 2.37 -0.77 -12.80
N ASN A 99 1.33 -1.57 -12.99
CA ASN A 99 0.17 -1.14 -13.79
C ASN A 99 -0.57 0.03 -13.12
N LEU A 100 -0.77 -0.02 -11.79
CA LEU A 100 -1.37 1.09 -11.05
C LEU A 100 -0.52 2.36 -11.14
N ALA A 101 0.80 2.21 -11.08
CA ALA A 101 1.73 3.32 -11.25
C ALA A 101 1.59 3.98 -12.62
N GLU A 102 1.47 3.19 -13.68
CA GLU A 102 1.23 3.71 -15.04
C GLU A 102 -0.15 4.38 -15.15
N GLU A 103 -1.21 3.74 -14.62
CA GLU A 103 -2.59 4.26 -14.63
C GLU A 103 -2.73 5.59 -13.89
N HIS A 104 -1.98 5.78 -12.81
CA HIS A 104 -2.05 6.95 -11.93
C HIS A 104 -0.89 7.94 -12.13
N GLY A 105 0.05 7.66 -13.04
CA GLY A 105 1.20 8.52 -13.30
C GLY A 105 2.18 8.64 -12.14
N TRP A 106 2.36 7.58 -11.35
CA TRP A 106 3.28 7.57 -10.20
C TRP A 106 4.73 7.74 -10.64
N SER A 107 5.43 8.59 -9.89
CA SER A 107 6.88 8.70 -9.89
C SER A 107 7.55 7.44 -9.35
N THR A 108 8.85 7.31 -9.62
CA THR A 108 9.68 6.23 -9.07
C THR A 108 9.61 6.16 -7.55
N LEU A 109 9.57 7.29 -6.85
CA LEU A 109 9.50 7.30 -5.39
C LEU A 109 8.15 6.77 -4.87
N GLU A 110 7.05 7.09 -5.54
CA GLU A 110 5.72 6.57 -5.20
C GLU A 110 5.62 5.06 -5.44
N ILE A 111 6.26 4.55 -6.51
CA ILE A 111 6.37 3.10 -6.75
C ILE A 111 7.16 2.43 -5.62
N VAL A 112 8.29 3.02 -5.21
CA VAL A 112 9.10 2.50 -4.10
C VAL A 112 8.29 2.50 -2.80
N GLU A 113 7.54 3.56 -2.52
CA GLU A 113 6.66 3.65 -1.35
C GLU A 113 5.55 2.60 -1.38
N ALA A 114 4.92 2.37 -2.54
CA ALA A 114 3.94 1.31 -2.73
C ALA A 114 4.52 -0.09 -2.45
N MET A 115 5.73 -0.37 -2.96
CA MET A 115 6.40 -1.65 -2.75
C MET A 115 6.80 -1.85 -1.29
N LEU A 116 7.32 -0.81 -0.62
CA LEU A 116 7.68 -0.84 0.80
C LEU A 116 6.46 -1.02 1.70
N SER A 117 5.34 -0.36 1.36
CA SER A 117 4.11 -0.44 2.13
C SER A 117 3.39 -1.80 1.98
N LEU A 118 3.47 -2.44 0.81
CA LEU A 118 2.91 -3.78 0.61
C LEU A 118 3.79 -4.90 1.17
N ASP A 119 5.11 -4.70 1.13
CA ASP A 119 6.15 -5.68 1.48
C ASP A 119 5.91 -7.08 0.86
N PRO A 120 5.75 -7.18 -0.48
CA PRO A 120 5.56 -8.47 -1.11
C PRO A 120 6.85 -9.27 -0.99
N GLN A 121 6.74 -10.55 -0.60
CA GLN A 121 7.88 -11.48 -0.50
C GLN A 121 8.34 -11.96 -1.89
N SER A 122 8.67 -11.01 -2.77
CA SER A 122 9.12 -11.24 -4.14
C SER A 122 10.61 -10.90 -4.29
N PRO A 123 11.36 -11.64 -5.11
CA PRO A 123 12.73 -11.25 -5.50
C PRO A 123 12.80 -9.86 -6.15
N ILE A 124 11.72 -9.40 -6.79
CA ILE A 124 11.63 -8.08 -7.42
C ILE A 124 11.61 -6.96 -6.37
N THR A 125 11.17 -7.24 -5.15
CA THR A 125 11.11 -6.23 -4.08
C THR A 125 12.50 -5.65 -3.81
N ILE A 126 13.56 -6.47 -3.81
CA ILE A 126 14.95 -6.02 -3.63
C ILE A 126 15.36 -5.00 -4.70
N HIS A 127 14.91 -5.17 -5.94
CA HIS A 127 15.19 -4.19 -7.01
C HIS A 127 14.65 -2.80 -6.65
N TRP A 128 13.40 -2.73 -6.18
CA TRP A 128 12.76 -1.46 -5.84
C TRP A 128 13.23 -0.85 -4.52
N ILE A 129 13.56 -1.66 -3.52
CA ILE A 129 13.92 -1.14 -2.19
C ILE A 129 15.42 -0.85 -2.04
N ALA A 130 16.27 -1.51 -2.84
CA ALA A 130 17.72 -1.42 -2.70
C ALA A 130 18.42 -0.93 -3.98
N PHE A 131 18.11 -1.50 -5.15
CA PHE A 131 18.83 -1.12 -6.38
C PHE A 131 18.43 0.26 -6.88
N VAL A 132 17.14 0.49 -7.13
CA VAL A 132 16.64 1.77 -7.66
C VAL A 132 17.02 2.95 -6.74
N PRO A 133 16.83 2.89 -5.41
CA PRO A 133 17.19 4.00 -4.54
C PRO A 133 18.70 4.27 -4.49
N VAL A 134 19.54 3.24 -4.57
CA VAL A 134 21.00 3.41 -4.59
C VAL A 134 21.44 4.10 -5.89
N ILE A 135 20.92 3.66 -7.05
CA ILE A 135 21.22 4.30 -8.34
C ILE A 135 20.77 5.76 -8.32
N MET A 136 19.55 6.03 -7.89
CA MET A 136 18.99 7.40 -7.85
C MET A 136 19.71 8.32 -6.86
N SER A 137 20.31 7.78 -5.79
CA SER A 137 20.97 8.59 -4.76
C SER A 137 22.49 8.72 -4.91
N GLN A 138 23.15 7.75 -5.55
CA GLN A 138 24.61 7.68 -5.65
C GLN A 138 25.11 7.67 -7.10
N GLY A 139 24.23 7.48 -8.08
CA GLY A 139 24.57 7.48 -9.49
C GLY A 139 24.89 8.89 -10.00
N THR A 140 25.85 8.96 -10.93
CA THR A 140 26.03 10.14 -11.78
C THR A 140 24.83 10.31 -12.73
N PRO A 141 24.59 11.51 -13.29
CA PRO A 141 23.47 11.72 -14.22
C PRO A 141 23.44 10.71 -15.38
N ASP A 142 24.59 10.43 -16.00
CA ASP A 142 24.70 9.45 -17.08
C ASP A 142 24.41 8.00 -16.63
N GLN A 143 24.72 7.67 -15.37
CA GLN A 143 24.38 6.37 -14.81
C GLN A 143 22.89 6.26 -14.52
N ILE A 144 22.26 7.32 -14.01
CA ILE A 144 20.82 7.34 -13.74
C ILE A 144 20.04 7.26 -15.06
N ASP A 145 20.47 7.93 -16.12
CA ASP A 145 19.79 7.87 -17.43
C ASP A 145 19.91 6.50 -18.09
N ARG A 146 21.04 5.81 -17.87
CA ARG A 146 21.32 4.50 -18.47
C ARG A 146 20.62 3.33 -17.78
N TRP A 147 20.41 3.40 -16.48
CA TRP A 147 20.01 2.27 -15.62
C TRP A 147 18.63 2.44 -15.02
#